data_AF-A0A7C6PE07-F1
#
_entry.id   AF-A0A7C6PE07-F1
#
_cell.length_a   1.000
_cell.length_b   1.000
_cell.length_c   1.000
_cell.angle_alpha   90.00
_cell.angle_beta   90.00
_cell.angle_gamma   90.00
#
_symmetry.space_group_name_H-M   'P 1'
#
loop_
_entity.id
_entity.type
_entity.pdbx_description
1 polymer ?
#
loop_
_entity_poly.entity_id
_entity_poly.type
_entity_poly.pdbx_seq_one_letter_code
_entity_poly.pdbx_strand_id
1 'polypeptide(L)'
;MSLDGMVTNAIVDELKNTILGGRIDKIYQYDRNEILINVYNQRKNNRLAISANPSNPRIHLTDHTISNPSTPPMFCMLLRKHLMRGIILNIEQHSTDRIIFIDISSVDDLGQPREKRLAIEIMGRHSNIILLDKETGNIIDSIRRVTHNISRVRQVLPGIGYQYPKTDDKLNPLYLNRKEFYKLLDVANKTTKIYRFFYLNYLGLGPLIGREICFLSGIDSNRPIGSLIPRERESLFTAFISIIDIIKAKKFKPLLIQNPSTDKYQAFYAIDIEQFRGYNKVYVNSISKALDIYYRKN
;
A
#
# COMPACT_ATOMS: atom_id res chain seq x y z
N MET A 1 -7.72 -5.76 9.81
CA MET A 1 -8.11 -4.90 8.67
C MET A 1 -6.89 -4.60 7.82
N SER A 2 -7.02 -4.49 6.49
CA SER A 2 -5.86 -4.38 5.59
C SER A 2 -5.61 -2.97 5.09
N LEU A 3 -4.34 -2.56 5.08
CA LEU A 3 -3.81 -1.48 4.27
C LEU A 3 -4.23 -1.71 2.80
N ASP A 4 -5.12 -0.87 2.28
CA ASP A 4 -5.62 -0.93 0.91
C ASP A 4 -4.86 0.03 -0.02
N GLY A 5 -5.24 0.05 -1.30
CA GLY A 5 -4.62 0.90 -2.31
C GLY A 5 -4.81 2.40 -2.07
N MET A 6 -5.91 2.80 -1.43
CA MET A 6 -6.15 4.21 -1.10
C MET A 6 -5.26 4.65 0.06
N VAL A 7 -5.08 3.80 1.07
CA VAL A 7 -4.08 4.05 2.13
C VAL A 7 -2.66 4.05 1.54
N THR A 8 -2.38 3.14 0.61
CA THR A 8 -1.09 3.11 -0.12
C THR A 8 -0.82 4.42 -0.84
N ASN A 9 -1.86 5.02 -1.45
CA ASN A 9 -1.75 6.30 -2.13
C ASN A 9 -1.35 7.44 -1.18
N ALA A 10 -1.92 7.45 0.03
CA ALA A 10 -1.56 8.40 1.08
C ALA A 10 -0.13 8.18 1.60
N ILE A 11 0.28 6.93 1.77
CA ILE A 11 1.66 6.59 2.14
C ILE A 11 2.63 7.10 1.08
N VAL A 12 2.38 6.82 -0.20
CA VAL A 12 3.25 7.27 -1.30
C VAL A 12 3.35 8.80 -1.34
N ASP A 13 2.25 9.51 -1.12
CA ASP A 13 2.24 10.97 -1.04
C ASP A 13 3.11 11.49 0.13
N GLU A 14 2.94 10.92 1.33
CA GLU A 14 3.75 11.26 2.50
C GLU A 14 5.24 10.96 2.28
N LEU A 15 5.56 9.80 1.70
CA LEU A 15 6.94 9.41 1.40
C LEU A 15 7.58 10.36 0.38
N LYS A 16 6.85 10.76 -0.66
CA LYS A 16 7.34 11.76 -1.63
C LYS A 16 7.68 13.08 -0.95
N ASN A 17 6.78 13.57 -0.10
CA ASN A 17 6.97 14.85 0.59
C ASN A 17 8.11 14.84 1.62
N THR A 18 8.51 13.64 2.10
CA THR A 18 9.46 13.51 3.21
C THR A 18 10.83 12.99 2.81
N ILE A 19 10.92 11.96 1.95
CA ILE A 19 12.16 11.23 1.67
C ILE A 19 12.61 11.24 0.21
N LEU A 20 11.81 11.76 -0.73
CA LEU A 20 12.25 11.95 -2.11
C LEU A 20 13.45 12.92 -2.17
N GLY A 21 14.46 12.58 -2.97
CA GLY A 21 15.74 13.28 -3.01
C GLY A 21 16.64 13.01 -1.79
N GLY A 22 16.17 12.22 -0.81
CA GLY A 22 16.94 11.85 0.37
C GLY A 22 18.01 10.81 0.08
N ARG A 23 19.09 10.83 0.86
CA ARG A 23 20.20 9.87 0.76
C ARG A 23 20.01 8.72 1.74
N ILE A 24 20.15 7.48 1.27
CA ILE A 24 20.14 6.29 2.13
C ILE A 24 21.43 6.26 2.96
N ASP A 25 21.29 6.35 4.28
CA ASP A 25 22.42 6.35 5.22
C ASP A 25 22.71 4.94 5.72
N LYS A 26 21.68 4.25 6.21
CA LYS A 26 21.81 2.91 6.81
C LYS A 26 20.63 2.03 6.43
N ILE A 27 20.90 0.74 6.30
CA ILE A 27 19.89 -0.29 6.05
C ILE A 27 20.04 -1.36 7.12
N TYR A 28 18.93 -1.73 7.74
CA TYR A 28 18.83 -2.76 8.75
C TYR A 28 17.77 -3.77 8.35
N GLN A 29 17.94 -5.00 8.78
CA GLN A 29 16.89 -6.02 8.72
C GLN A 29 16.72 -6.58 10.13
N TYR A 30 15.62 -6.22 10.79
CA TYR A 30 15.40 -6.51 12.20
C TYR A 30 14.76 -7.87 12.44
N ASP A 31 13.94 -8.30 11.49
CA ASP A 31 13.29 -9.60 11.49
C ASP A 31 13.46 -10.21 10.09
N ARG A 32 13.19 -11.50 9.96
CA ARG A 32 13.25 -12.26 8.72
C ARG A 32 12.55 -11.57 7.55
N ASN A 33 11.49 -10.80 7.83
CA ASN A 33 10.66 -10.14 6.83
C ASN A 33 10.55 -8.61 7.02
N GLU A 34 11.38 -7.98 7.86
CA GLU A 34 11.27 -6.54 8.15
C GLU A 34 12.60 -5.81 7.93
N ILE A 35 12.55 -4.76 7.11
CA ILE A 35 13.67 -3.88 6.79
C ILE A 35 13.39 -2.49 7.33
N LEU A 36 14.43 -1.83 7.83
CA LEU A 36 14.42 -0.41 8.11
C LEU A 36 15.50 0.30 7.29
N ILE A 37 15.09 1.31 6.54
CA ILE A 37 15.98 2.16 5.76
C ILE A 37 16.02 3.54 6.42
N ASN A 38 17.20 3.95 6.87
CA ASN A 38 17.43 5.32 7.32
C ASN A 38 17.73 6.19 6.10
N VAL A 39 16.93 7.23 5.91
CA VAL A 39 17.05 8.20 4.82
C VAL A 39 17.29 9.57 5.41
N TYR A 40 18.45 10.14 5.11
CA TYR A 40 18.77 11.51 5.46
C TYR A 40 18.19 12.45 4.39
N ASN A 41 17.26 13.31 4.79
CA ASN A 41 16.68 14.33 3.91
C ASN A 41 16.33 15.58 4.73
N GLN A 42 16.45 16.77 4.13
CA GLN A 42 16.06 18.04 4.76
C GLN A 42 16.61 18.22 6.20
N ARG A 43 17.87 17.85 6.44
CA ARG A 43 18.55 17.87 7.76
C ARG A 43 17.90 16.99 8.83
N LYS A 44 17.09 15.99 8.43
CA LYS A 44 16.45 15.03 9.32
C LYS A 44 16.78 13.60 8.90
N ASN A 45 16.93 12.73 9.89
CA ASN A 45 17.05 11.29 9.69
C ASN A 45 15.64 10.67 9.76
N ASN A 46 15.09 10.34 8.61
CA ASN A 46 13.82 9.64 8.50
C ASN A 46 14.07 8.13 8.51
N ARG A 47 13.17 7.35 9.12
CA ARG A 47 13.28 5.89 9.15
C ARG A 47 12.08 5.29 8.46
N LEU A 48 12.33 4.61 7.35
CA LEU A 48 11.32 3.91 6.57
C LEU A 48 11.28 2.45 7.01
N ALA A 49 10.22 2.06 7.70
CA ALA A 49 9.96 0.67 8.07
C ALA A 49 9.18 -0.03 6.95
N ILE A 50 9.68 -1.18 6.49
CA ILE A 50 9.06 -2.01 5.46
C ILE A 50 8.94 -3.43 5.99
N SER A 51 7.72 -3.94 6.09
CA SER A 51 7.45 -5.31 6.53
C SER A 51 6.71 -6.10 5.45
N ALA A 52 7.26 -7.26 5.12
CA ALA A 52 6.59 -8.31 4.36
C ALA A 52 6.03 -9.42 5.27
N ASN A 53 5.97 -9.22 6.58
CA ASN A 53 5.44 -10.22 7.51
C ASN A 53 3.96 -10.54 7.16
N PRO A 54 3.53 -11.81 7.15
CA PRO A 54 2.18 -12.20 6.71
C PRO A 54 1.05 -11.55 7.52
N SER A 55 1.31 -11.30 8.81
CA SER A 55 0.30 -10.82 9.77
C SER A 55 0.15 -9.30 9.76
N ASN A 56 1.22 -8.57 9.46
CA ASN A 56 1.27 -7.10 9.52
C ASN A 56 2.14 -6.47 8.42
N PRO A 57 1.89 -6.80 7.13
CA PRO A 57 2.67 -6.21 6.05
C PRO A 57 2.35 -4.73 5.92
N ARG A 58 3.39 -3.90 5.87
CA ARG A 58 3.26 -2.45 5.97
C ARG A 58 4.48 -1.73 5.42
N ILE A 59 4.30 -0.47 5.07
CA ILE A 59 5.37 0.49 4.81
C ILE A 59 4.95 1.83 5.36
N HIS A 60 5.81 2.46 6.16
CA HIS A 60 5.56 3.76 6.78
C HIS A 60 6.84 4.34 7.38
N LEU A 61 6.83 5.65 7.61
CA LEU A 61 7.84 6.30 8.43
C LEU A 61 7.60 5.99 9.91
N THR A 62 8.66 5.89 10.69
CA THR A 62 8.55 5.61 12.13
C THR A 62 9.58 6.38 12.92
N ASP A 63 9.21 6.81 14.12
CA ASP A 63 10.13 7.42 15.08
C ASP A 63 10.85 6.36 15.93
N HIS A 64 10.50 5.08 15.76
CA HIS A 64 11.03 4.01 16.58
C HIS A 64 12.46 3.64 16.21
N THR A 65 13.25 3.43 17.25
CA THR A 65 14.57 2.80 17.18
C THR A 65 14.41 1.35 17.63
N ILE A 66 14.96 0.41 16.87
CA ILE A 66 15.03 -1.00 17.25
C ILE A 66 16.50 -1.41 17.33
N SER A 67 16.82 -2.28 18.28
CA SER A 67 18.16 -2.83 18.47
C SER A 67 18.62 -3.62 17.25
N ASN A 68 19.87 -3.41 16.85
CA ASN A 68 20.47 -4.07 15.70
C ASN A 68 20.72 -5.57 16.00
N PRO A 69 20.35 -6.51 15.12
CA PRO A 69 20.83 -7.88 15.24
C PRO A 69 22.36 -7.91 15.11
N SER A 70 22.99 -8.87 15.78
CA SER A 70 24.46 -9.02 15.80
C SER A 70 25.04 -9.35 14.43
N THR A 71 24.31 -10.06 13.57
CA THR A 71 24.72 -10.38 12.19
C THR A 71 23.62 -10.04 11.19
N PRO A 72 23.90 -9.20 10.17
CA PRO A 72 22.91 -8.83 9.16
C PRO A 72 22.65 -10.01 8.20
N PRO A 73 21.37 -10.36 7.91
CA PRO A 73 21.05 -11.38 6.92
C PRO A 73 21.54 -11.04 5.50
N MET A 74 21.63 -12.06 4.63
CA MET A 74 22.16 -11.91 3.26
C MET A 74 21.41 -10.86 2.42
N PHE A 75 20.08 -10.82 2.51
CA PHE A 75 19.31 -9.82 1.76
C PHE A 75 19.60 -8.39 2.24
N CYS A 76 19.75 -8.16 3.55
CA CYS A 76 20.19 -6.88 4.09
C CYS A 76 21.56 -6.46 3.55
N MET A 77 22.52 -7.39 3.49
CA MET A 77 23.86 -7.11 2.95
C MET A 77 23.82 -6.80 1.46
N LEU A 78 22.97 -7.48 0.69
CA LEU A 78 22.75 -7.20 -0.72
C LEU A 78 22.15 -5.81 -0.94
N LEU A 79 21.12 -5.43 -0.16
CA LEU A 79 20.59 -4.06 -0.20
C LEU A 79 21.67 -3.04 0.16
N ARG A 80 22.53 -3.33 1.15
CA ARG A 80 23.65 -2.44 1.49
C ARG A 80 24.62 -2.26 0.33
N LYS A 81 25.01 -3.33 -0.36
CA LYS A 81 25.88 -3.27 -1.54
C LYS A 81 25.30 -2.34 -2.62
N HIS A 82 23.99 -2.43 -2.87
CA HIS A 82 23.35 -1.75 -4.01
C HIS A 82 22.74 -0.38 -3.70
N LEU A 83 22.34 -0.11 -2.46
CA LEU A 83 21.49 1.05 -2.14
C LEU A 83 22.14 2.03 -1.15
N MET A 84 23.16 1.62 -0.40
CA MET A 84 23.81 2.55 0.55
C MET A 84 24.40 3.75 -0.18
N ARG A 85 24.23 4.94 0.42
CA ARG A 85 24.62 6.24 -0.13
C ARG A 85 23.87 6.64 -1.41
N GLY A 86 22.98 5.79 -1.92
CA GLY A 86 22.09 6.10 -3.03
C GLY A 86 21.10 7.21 -2.68
N ILE A 87 20.67 7.95 -3.69
CA ILE A 87 19.66 9.01 -3.60
C ILE A 87 18.33 8.44 -4.08
N ILE A 88 17.25 8.70 -3.34
CA ILE A 88 15.90 8.32 -3.79
C ILE A 88 15.47 9.24 -4.92
N LEU A 89 15.36 8.69 -6.13
CA LEU A 89 15.06 9.41 -7.37
C LEU A 89 13.56 9.49 -7.64
N ASN A 90 12.82 8.44 -7.29
CA ASN A 90 11.37 8.38 -7.50
C ASN A 90 10.71 7.46 -6.47
N ILE A 91 9.45 7.74 -6.18
CA ILE A 91 8.58 6.90 -5.36
C ILE A 91 7.24 6.84 -6.09
N GLU A 92 6.71 5.67 -6.40
CA GLU A 92 5.44 5.57 -7.13
C GLU A 92 4.62 4.37 -6.67
N GLN A 93 3.31 4.49 -6.84
CA GLN A 93 2.38 3.38 -6.68
C GLN A 93 2.11 2.77 -8.05
N HIS A 94 2.02 1.44 -8.15
CA HIS A 94 1.53 0.80 -9.35
C HIS A 94 0.01 0.97 -9.46
N SER A 95 -0.45 1.86 -10.35
CA SER A 95 -1.87 2.16 -10.52
C SER A 95 -2.48 2.60 -9.17
N THR A 96 -3.44 1.84 -8.64
CA THR A 96 -3.99 1.97 -7.29
C THR A 96 -3.78 0.71 -6.46
N ASP A 97 -2.96 -0.23 -6.91
CA ASP A 97 -2.70 -1.45 -6.16
C ASP A 97 -1.72 -1.19 -5.00
N ARG A 98 -1.56 -2.17 -4.11
CA ARG A 98 -0.70 -2.12 -2.93
C ARG A 98 0.74 -2.50 -3.26
N ILE A 99 1.25 -1.94 -4.37
CA ILE A 99 2.61 -2.13 -4.84
C ILE A 99 3.26 -0.76 -4.94
N ILE A 100 4.36 -0.58 -4.21
CA ILE A 100 5.13 0.67 -4.19
C ILE A 100 6.49 0.39 -4.82
N PHE A 101 6.93 1.28 -5.70
CA PHE A 101 8.28 1.30 -6.25
C PHE A 101 9.04 2.49 -5.69
N ILE A 102 10.30 2.26 -5.32
CA ILE A 102 11.26 3.29 -4.94
C ILE A 102 12.46 3.14 -5.85
N ASP A 103 12.72 4.13 -6.71
CA ASP A 103 13.89 4.17 -7.58
C ASP A 103 15.02 4.88 -6.84
N ILE A 104 16.20 4.27 -6.84
CA ILE A 104 17.36 4.72 -6.06
C ILE A 104 18.58 4.72 -6.97
N SER A 105 19.37 5.79 -6.90
CA SER A 105 20.65 5.86 -7.60
C SER A 105 21.65 4.89 -6.99
N SER A 106 22.45 4.27 -7.84
CA SER A 106 23.50 3.33 -7.50
C SER A 106 24.71 3.61 -8.39
N VAL A 107 25.84 3.02 -8.02
CA VAL A 107 26.98 2.84 -8.93
C VAL A 107 27.23 1.35 -9.12
N ASP A 108 27.76 0.96 -10.27
CA ASP A 108 28.29 -0.40 -10.44
C ASP A 108 29.75 -0.51 -9.94
N ASP A 109 30.31 -1.71 -10.04
CA ASP A 109 31.67 -2.01 -9.57
C ASP A 109 32.76 -1.25 -10.37
N LEU A 110 32.41 -0.67 -11.53
CA LEU A 110 33.27 0.19 -12.35
C LEU A 110 33.02 1.70 -12.10
N GLY A 111 32.16 2.03 -11.15
CA GLY A 111 31.80 3.41 -10.80
C GLY A 111 30.83 4.08 -11.78
N GLN A 112 30.24 3.33 -12.73
CA GLN A 112 29.28 3.90 -13.66
C GLN A 112 27.91 4.11 -12.97
N PRO A 113 27.21 5.21 -13.26
CA PRO A 113 25.87 5.44 -12.74
C PRO A 113 24.90 4.33 -13.15
N ARG A 114 24.16 3.79 -12.17
CA ARG A 114 23.09 2.83 -12.36
C ARG A 114 21.88 3.23 -11.54
N GLU A 115 20.74 2.64 -11.85
CA GLU A 115 19.53 2.78 -11.05
C GLU A 115 19.03 1.41 -10.58
N LYS A 116 18.53 1.38 -9.35
CA LYS A 116 17.91 0.20 -8.76
C LYS A 116 16.49 0.54 -8.36
N ARG A 117 15.58 -0.43 -8.49
CA ARG A 117 14.18 -0.26 -8.10
C ARG A 117 13.86 -1.22 -6.98
N LEU A 118 13.44 -0.70 -5.84
CA LEU A 118 12.89 -1.49 -4.76
C LEU A 118 11.38 -1.60 -4.95
N ALA A 119 10.88 -2.82 -5.17
CA ALA A 119 9.46 -3.13 -5.26
C ALA A 119 8.96 -3.68 -3.93
N ILE A 120 7.93 -3.06 -3.36
CA ILE A 120 7.31 -3.45 -2.10
C ILE A 120 5.86 -3.85 -2.40
N GLU A 121 5.56 -5.13 -2.19
CA GLU A 121 4.23 -5.69 -2.42
C GLU A 121 3.55 -5.98 -1.07
N ILE A 122 2.40 -5.36 -0.81
CA ILE A 122 1.64 -5.53 0.44
C ILE A 122 0.39 -6.38 0.15
N MET A 123 0.57 -7.70 0.22
CA MET A 123 -0.43 -8.71 -0.18
C MET A 123 -0.67 -9.78 0.90
N GLY A 124 -0.65 -9.39 2.18
CA GLY A 124 -0.84 -10.34 3.28
C GLY A 124 0.29 -11.37 3.31
N ARG A 125 -0.06 -12.66 3.29
CA ARG A 125 0.92 -13.76 3.23
C ARG A 125 1.83 -13.75 2.00
N HIS A 126 1.42 -13.10 0.91
CA HIS A 126 2.19 -13.00 -0.32
C HIS A 126 3.02 -11.72 -0.42
N SER A 127 3.07 -10.92 0.65
CA SER A 127 3.87 -9.70 0.67
C SER A 127 5.35 -9.99 0.46
N ASN A 128 6.03 -9.09 -0.22
CA ASN A 128 7.43 -9.23 -0.61
C ASN A 128 8.14 -7.88 -0.71
N ILE A 129 9.47 -7.93 -0.63
CA ILE A 129 10.37 -6.80 -0.85
C ILE A 129 11.41 -7.29 -1.85
N ILE A 130 11.45 -6.71 -3.03
CA ILE A 130 12.18 -7.22 -4.18
C ILE A 130 13.09 -6.11 -4.71
N LEU A 131 14.38 -6.38 -4.82
CA LEU A 131 15.33 -5.47 -5.46
C LEU A 131 15.44 -5.82 -6.93
N LEU A 132 15.25 -4.82 -7.79
CA LEU A 132 15.31 -4.94 -9.23
C LEU A 132 16.46 -4.09 -9.78
N ASP A 133 17.05 -4.56 -10.87
CA ASP A 133 17.78 -3.71 -11.77
C ASP A 133 16.79 -2.88 -12.60
N LYS A 134 16.92 -1.56 -12.57
CA LYS A 134 15.91 -0.65 -13.14
C LYS A 134 15.91 -0.67 -14.67
N GLU A 135 17.08 -0.82 -15.27
CA GLU A 135 17.28 -0.81 -16.72
C GLU A 135 16.75 -2.10 -17.36
N THR A 136 17.15 -3.25 -16.83
CA THR A 136 16.73 -4.55 -17.36
C THR A 136 15.37 -5.03 -16.85
N GLY A 137 14.91 -4.52 -15.70
CA GLY A 137 13.72 -5.02 -15.01
C GLY A 137 13.94 -6.39 -14.33
N ASN A 138 15.16 -6.90 -14.31
CA ASN A 138 15.49 -8.19 -13.71
C ASN A 138 15.55 -8.12 -12.19
N ILE A 139 15.10 -9.18 -11.53
CA ILE A 139 15.21 -9.35 -10.09
C ILE A 139 16.68 -9.58 -9.73
N ILE A 140 17.22 -8.74 -8.86
CA ILE A 140 18.53 -8.94 -8.25
C ILE A 140 18.40 -9.92 -7.09
N ASP A 141 17.49 -9.66 -6.15
CA ASP A 141 17.07 -10.61 -5.11
C ASP A 141 15.76 -10.16 -4.46
N SER A 142 15.24 -10.96 -3.54
CA SER A 142 14.04 -10.64 -2.75
C SER A 142 14.16 -11.14 -1.32
N ILE A 143 13.44 -10.49 -0.40
CA ILE A 143 13.35 -10.97 0.99
C ILE A 143 12.66 -12.34 1.07
N ARG A 144 11.79 -12.64 0.09
CA ARG A 144 11.15 -13.95 -0.08
C ARG A 144 11.25 -14.43 -1.52
N ARG A 145 12.15 -15.38 -1.74
CA ARG A 145 12.27 -16.10 -3.01
C ARG A 145 11.06 -17.01 -3.22
N VAL A 146 10.44 -16.93 -4.39
CA VAL A 146 9.28 -17.75 -4.77
C VAL A 146 9.69 -18.64 -5.93
N THR A 147 9.85 -19.94 -5.65
CA THR A 147 10.17 -20.95 -6.66
C THR A 147 8.89 -21.50 -7.30
N HIS A 148 9.04 -22.27 -8.38
CA HIS A 148 7.92 -22.94 -9.06
C HIS A 148 7.10 -23.84 -8.12
N ASN A 149 7.75 -24.45 -7.12
CA ASN A 149 7.08 -25.32 -6.15
C ASN A 149 6.17 -24.54 -5.18
N ILE A 150 6.48 -23.27 -4.94
CA ILE A 150 5.71 -22.40 -4.02
C ILE A 150 4.55 -21.74 -4.77
N SER A 151 4.76 -21.34 -6.02
CA SER A 151 3.74 -20.68 -6.84
C SER A 151 3.86 -21.11 -8.29
N ARG A 152 2.73 -21.57 -8.85
CA ARG A 152 2.58 -21.82 -10.29
C ARG A 152 2.29 -20.55 -11.08
N VAL A 153 1.96 -19.44 -10.40
CA VAL A 153 1.49 -18.20 -11.05
C VAL A 153 2.66 -17.35 -11.54
N ARG A 154 3.66 -17.12 -10.68
CA ARG A 154 4.88 -16.38 -11.02
C ARG A 154 6.01 -16.79 -10.09
N GLN A 155 7.24 -16.68 -10.59
CA GLN A 155 8.46 -16.87 -9.82
C GLN A 155 9.02 -15.52 -9.36
N VAL A 156 9.72 -15.52 -8.23
CA VAL A 156 10.49 -14.37 -7.74
C VAL A 156 11.87 -14.88 -7.35
N LEU A 157 12.80 -14.86 -8.30
CA LEU A 157 14.15 -15.40 -8.17
C LEU A 157 15.17 -14.45 -8.80
N PRO A 158 16.43 -14.45 -8.34
CA PRO A 158 17.49 -13.70 -9.01
C PRO A 158 17.64 -14.05 -10.50
N GLY A 159 17.89 -13.04 -11.33
CA GLY A 159 18.19 -13.19 -12.76
C GLY A 159 16.97 -13.28 -13.70
N ILE A 160 15.75 -13.45 -13.17
CA ILE A 160 14.53 -13.45 -13.99
C ILE A 160 13.86 -12.07 -13.99
N GLY A 161 13.16 -11.74 -15.08
CA GLY A 161 12.40 -10.50 -15.22
C GLY A 161 11.27 -10.39 -14.18
N TYR A 162 11.11 -9.22 -13.58
CA TYR A 162 10.01 -8.96 -12.65
C TYR A 162 8.66 -8.98 -13.36
N GLN A 163 7.73 -9.75 -12.80
CA GLN A 163 6.33 -9.77 -13.24
C GLN A 163 5.45 -9.33 -12.08
N TYR A 164 4.48 -8.47 -12.36
CA TYR A 164 3.49 -8.07 -11.36
C TYR A 164 2.73 -9.29 -10.81
N PRO A 165 2.29 -9.25 -9.54
CA PRO A 165 1.29 -10.19 -9.06
C PRO A 165 0.10 -10.21 -10.02
N LYS A 166 -0.47 -11.39 -10.27
CA LYS A 166 -1.65 -11.51 -11.15
C LYS A 166 -2.77 -10.66 -10.56
N THR A 167 -3.08 -9.56 -11.22
CA THR A 167 -4.28 -8.76 -10.97
C THR A 167 -5.42 -9.33 -11.81
N ASP A 168 -6.60 -9.48 -11.22
CA ASP A 168 -7.82 -9.66 -12.00
C ASP A 168 -8.03 -8.43 -12.90
N ASP A 169 -8.87 -8.53 -13.94
CA ASP A 169 -9.22 -7.44 -14.89
C ASP A 169 -10.04 -6.31 -14.22
N LYS A 170 -9.50 -5.75 -13.14
CA LYS A 170 -10.10 -4.69 -12.34
C LYS A 170 -9.69 -3.34 -12.89
N LEU A 171 -10.62 -2.39 -12.80
CA LEU A 171 -10.43 -1.03 -13.28
C LEU A 171 -9.66 -0.19 -12.26
N ASN A 172 -8.92 0.80 -12.77
CA ASN A 172 -8.32 1.82 -11.91
C ASN A 172 -9.40 2.86 -11.52
N PRO A 173 -9.76 2.99 -10.23
CA PRO A 173 -10.79 3.91 -9.80
C PRO A 173 -10.38 5.38 -9.91
N LEU A 174 -9.12 5.73 -10.23
CA LEU A 174 -8.77 7.12 -10.53
C LEU A 174 -9.34 7.59 -11.88
N TYR A 175 -9.75 6.69 -12.76
CA TYR A 175 -10.30 7.01 -14.08
C TYR A 175 -11.77 6.57 -14.19
N LEU A 176 -12.59 6.85 -13.16
CA LEU A 176 -14.01 6.46 -13.15
C LEU A 176 -14.76 6.94 -14.40
N ASN A 177 -15.46 6.00 -15.03
CA ASN A 177 -16.40 6.27 -16.09
C ASN A 177 -17.80 5.81 -15.67
N ARG A 178 -18.78 6.71 -15.81
CA ARG A 178 -20.17 6.46 -15.43
C ARG A 178 -20.81 5.31 -16.22
N LYS A 179 -20.62 5.29 -17.54
CA LYS A 179 -21.18 4.25 -18.41
C LYS A 179 -20.59 2.88 -18.05
N GLU A 180 -19.29 2.83 -17.81
CA GLU A 180 -18.60 1.61 -17.40
C GLU A 180 -19.05 1.12 -16.02
N PHE A 181 -19.19 2.03 -15.04
CA PHE A 181 -19.72 1.69 -13.72
C PHE A 181 -21.11 1.06 -13.80
N TYR A 182 -22.03 1.62 -14.60
CA TYR A 182 -23.36 1.03 -14.80
C TYR A 182 -23.32 -0.30 -15.52
N LYS A 183 -22.48 -0.43 -16.57
CA LYS A 183 -22.25 -1.70 -17.24
C LYS A 183 -21.78 -2.79 -16.26
N LEU A 184 -20.85 -2.45 -15.36
CA LEU A 184 -20.37 -3.37 -14.33
C LEU A 184 -21.48 -3.77 -13.35
N LEU A 185 -22.33 -2.85 -12.91
CA LEU A 185 -23.50 -3.18 -12.08
C LEU A 185 -24.49 -4.11 -12.80
N ASP A 186 -24.66 -3.93 -14.12
CA ASP A 186 -25.56 -4.73 -14.93
C ASP A 186 -25.09 -6.17 -15.09
N VAL A 187 -23.79 -6.40 -15.30
CA VAL A 187 -23.20 -7.75 -15.44
C VAL A 187 -22.83 -8.41 -14.10
N ALA A 188 -22.78 -7.65 -13.00
CA ALA A 188 -22.46 -8.20 -11.69
C ALA A 188 -23.48 -9.25 -11.23
N ASN A 189 -23.01 -10.28 -10.52
CA ASN A 189 -23.86 -11.26 -9.87
C ASN A 189 -24.81 -10.56 -8.88
N LYS A 190 -26.11 -10.65 -9.14
CA LYS A 190 -27.17 -9.91 -8.44
C LYS A 190 -27.28 -10.24 -6.96
N THR A 191 -26.80 -11.39 -6.50
CA THR A 191 -26.78 -11.77 -5.08
C THR A 191 -25.58 -11.21 -4.31
N THR A 192 -24.59 -10.65 -5.01
CA THR A 192 -23.42 -10.03 -4.39
C THR A 192 -23.85 -8.86 -3.52
N LYS A 193 -23.33 -8.79 -2.28
CA LYS A 193 -23.54 -7.64 -1.40
C LYS A 193 -22.92 -6.37 -2.01
N ILE A 194 -23.61 -5.24 -1.96
CA ILE A 194 -23.21 -4.01 -2.66
C ILE A 194 -21.78 -3.57 -2.30
N TYR A 195 -21.37 -3.60 -1.03
CA TYR A 195 -20.00 -3.17 -0.67
C TYR A 195 -18.90 -3.99 -1.37
N ARG A 196 -19.20 -5.23 -1.76
CA ARG A 196 -18.26 -6.11 -2.46
C ARG A 196 -18.06 -5.71 -3.91
N PHE A 197 -19.05 -5.08 -4.52
CA PHE A 197 -18.99 -4.60 -5.90
C PHE A 197 -17.70 -3.80 -6.14
N PHE A 198 -17.36 -2.91 -5.22
CA PHE A 198 -16.22 -2.02 -5.36
C PHE A 198 -14.90 -2.77 -5.47
N TYR A 199 -14.54 -3.61 -4.50
CA TYR A 199 -13.23 -4.30 -4.52
C TYR A 199 -13.18 -5.53 -5.45
N LEU A 200 -14.33 -5.98 -5.95
CA LEU A 200 -14.39 -6.99 -7.01
C LEU A 200 -14.10 -6.40 -8.39
N ASN A 201 -14.48 -5.14 -8.63
CA ASN A 201 -14.36 -4.51 -9.96
C ASN A 201 -13.28 -3.44 -10.06
N TYR A 202 -12.83 -2.85 -8.94
CA TYR A 202 -11.83 -1.78 -8.92
C TYR A 202 -10.60 -2.18 -8.11
N LEU A 203 -9.43 -1.83 -8.65
CA LEU A 203 -8.13 -2.02 -8.00
C LEU A 203 -8.02 -1.13 -6.76
N GLY A 204 -7.30 -1.62 -5.76
CA GLY A 204 -6.94 -0.81 -4.58
C GLY A 204 -8.04 -0.57 -3.57
N LEU A 205 -9.29 -0.96 -3.81
CA LEU A 205 -10.37 -0.77 -2.84
C LEU A 205 -10.44 -1.94 -1.85
N GLY A 206 -10.58 -1.63 -0.57
CA GLY A 206 -10.86 -2.59 0.49
C GLY A 206 -12.35 -2.69 0.85
N PRO A 207 -12.75 -3.68 1.67
CA PRO A 207 -14.11 -3.77 2.20
C PRO A 207 -14.57 -2.54 2.98
N LEU A 208 -13.68 -1.89 3.73
CA LEU A 208 -14.02 -0.72 4.55
C LEU A 208 -14.51 0.44 3.68
N ILE A 209 -13.75 0.79 2.63
CA ILE A 209 -14.13 1.89 1.74
C ILE A 209 -15.35 1.54 0.89
N GLY A 210 -15.52 0.27 0.52
CA GLY A 210 -16.76 -0.19 -0.13
C GLY A 210 -18.00 0.03 0.75
N ARG A 211 -17.90 -0.19 2.06
CA ARG A 211 -18.98 0.10 3.01
C ARG A 211 -19.19 1.59 3.23
N GLU A 212 -18.09 2.36 3.22
CA GLU A 212 -18.16 3.81 3.32
C GLU A 212 -18.92 4.42 2.14
N ILE A 213 -18.63 3.99 0.92
CA ILE A 213 -19.36 4.43 -0.27
C ILE A 213 -20.86 4.14 -0.13
N CYS A 214 -21.22 2.94 0.35
CA CYS A 214 -22.63 2.59 0.60
C CYS A 214 -23.25 3.52 1.65
N PHE A 215 -22.55 3.77 2.75
CA PHE A 215 -23.00 4.64 3.83
C PHE A 215 -23.25 6.07 3.36
N LEU A 216 -22.30 6.68 2.64
CA LEU A 216 -22.44 8.02 2.06
C LEU A 216 -23.56 8.11 1.03
N SER A 217 -23.93 6.99 0.41
CA SER A 217 -25.06 6.89 -0.51
C SER A 217 -26.41 6.67 0.18
N GLY A 218 -26.44 6.50 1.50
CA GLY A 218 -27.65 6.16 2.25
C GLY A 218 -28.15 4.73 2.03
N ILE A 219 -27.29 3.81 1.60
CA ILE A 219 -27.65 2.43 1.21
C ILE A 219 -27.02 1.43 2.18
N ASP A 220 -27.81 0.45 2.65
CA ASP A 220 -27.26 -0.66 3.42
C ASP A 220 -26.29 -1.48 2.56
N SER A 221 -25.03 -1.47 2.99
CA SER A 221 -23.91 -2.20 2.39
C SER A 221 -24.15 -3.69 2.17
N ASN A 222 -24.98 -4.34 3.00
CA ASN A 222 -25.25 -5.78 2.93
C ASN A 222 -26.36 -6.18 1.95
N ARG A 223 -27.12 -5.21 1.43
CA ARG A 223 -28.15 -5.49 0.43
C ARG A 223 -27.51 -6.10 -0.83
N PRO A 224 -28.24 -6.97 -1.56
CA PRO A 224 -27.79 -7.50 -2.84
C PRO A 224 -27.83 -6.43 -3.93
N ILE A 225 -26.85 -6.46 -4.86
CA ILE A 225 -26.78 -5.54 -6.02
C ILE A 225 -28.08 -5.55 -6.83
N GLY A 226 -28.74 -6.70 -6.95
CA GLY A 226 -30.02 -6.82 -7.67
C GLY A 226 -31.17 -5.99 -7.09
N SER A 227 -31.06 -5.54 -5.83
CA SER A 227 -32.08 -4.70 -5.18
C SER A 227 -31.94 -3.20 -5.47
N LEU A 228 -30.91 -2.79 -6.22
CA LEU A 228 -30.63 -1.38 -6.49
C LEU A 228 -31.62 -0.78 -7.50
N ILE A 229 -32.35 0.25 -7.08
CA ILE A 229 -33.18 1.07 -7.98
C ILE A 229 -32.32 2.12 -8.72
N PRO A 230 -32.77 2.69 -9.86
CA PRO A 230 -31.98 3.64 -10.64
C PRO A 230 -31.41 4.82 -9.83
N ARG A 231 -32.21 5.41 -8.92
CA ARG A 231 -31.78 6.51 -8.06
C ARG A 231 -30.65 6.12 -7.10
N GLU A 232 -30.66 4.87 -6.60
CA GLU A 232 -29.62 4.35 -5.71
C GLU A 232 -28.31 4.10 -6.47
N ARG A 233 -28.39 3.64 -7.72
CA ARG A 233 -27.21 3.48 -8.58
C ARG A 233 -26.50 4.82 -8.83
N GLU A 234 -27.27 5.88 -9.06
CA GLU A 234 -26.74 7.24 -9.19
C GLU A 234 -26.08 7.69 -7.87
N SER A 235 -26.77 7.50 -6.75
CA SER A 235 -26.25 7.89 -5.42
C SER A 235 -24.93 7.17 -5.09
N LEU A 236 -24.82 5.86 -5.41
CA LEU A 236 -23.56 5.10 -5.28
C LEU A 236 -22.43 5.68 -6.12
N PHE A 237 -22.73 6.04 -7.38
CA PHE A 237 -21.71 6.60 -8.26
C PHE A 237 -21.25 7.99 -7.79
N THR A 238 -22.17 8.85 -7.36
CA THR A 238 -21.84 10.16 -6.79
C THR A 238 -20.97 10.04 -5.53
N ALA A 239 -21.34 9.16 -4.59
CA ALA A 239 -20.54 8.91 -3.39
C ALA A 239 -19.16 8.36 -3.74
N PHE A 240 -19.08 7.45 -4.72
CA PHE A 240 -17.81 6.90 -5.17
C PHE A 240 -16.90 7.97 -5.78
N ILE A 241 -17.43 8.84 -6.64
CA ILE A 241 -16.69 9.99 -7.17
C ILE A 241 -16.17 10.86 -6.04
N SER A 242 -17.01 11.20 -5.05
CA SER A 242 -16.61 12.11 -3.97
C SER A 242 -15.41 11.59 -3.18
N ILE A 243 -15.34 10.28 -2.93
CA ILE A 243 -14.17 9.64 -2.30
C ILE A 243 -12.95 9.72 -3.22
N ILE A 244 -13.10 9.37 -4.50
CA ILE A 244 -11.98 9.38 -5.45
C ILE A 244 -11.42 10.80 -5.65
N ASP A 245 -12.27 11.83 -5.64
CA ASP A 245 -11.83 13.21 -5.76
C ASP A 245 -11.00 13.66 -4.56
N ILE A 246 -11.31 13.20 -3.34
CA ILE A 246 -10.46 13.43 -2.16
C ILE A 246 -9.08 12.82 -2.37
N ILE A 247 -9.01 11.57 -2.87
CA ILE A 247 -7.74 10.87 -3.13
C ILE A 247 -6.93 11.57 -4.22
N LYS A 248 -7.57 11.98 -5.33
CA LYS A 248 -6.91 12.73 -6.42
C LYS A 248 -6.37 14.07 -5.94
N ALA A 249 -7.14 14.78 -5.12
CA ALA A 249 -6.75 16.06 -4.56
C ALA A 249 -5.75 15.95 -3.40
N LYS A 250 -5.33 14.74 -3.02
CA LYS A 250 -4.41 14.48 -1.90
C LYS A 250 -4.89 15.08 -0.57
N LYS A 251 -6.21 15.18 -0.38
CA LYS A 251 -6.85 15.76 0.82
C LYS A 251 -6.99 14.70 1.92
N PHE A 252 -5.85 14.14 2.34
CA PHE A 252 -5.84 13.09 3.36
C PHE A 252 -6.12 13.65 4.76
N LYS A 253 -6.87 12.87 5.54
CA LYS A 253 -7.17 13.12 6.96
C LYS A 253 -6.95 11.81 7.72
N PRO A 254 -5.69 11.43 7.98
CA PRO A 254 -5.37 10.14 8.59
C PRO A 254 -5.99 9.98 9.97
N LEU A 255 -6.55 8.80 10.25
CA LEU A 255 -7.22 8.54 11.51
C LEU A 255 -7.11 7.07 11.95
N LEU A 256 -7.30 6.86 13.25
CA LEU A 256 -7.58 5.56 13.85
C LEU A 256 -9.00 5.52 14.42
N ILE A 257 -9.63 4.36 14.35
CA ILE A 257 -10.98 4.11 14.87
C ILE A 257 -10.84 3.12 16.00
N GLN A 258 -11.19 3.53 17.22
CA GLN A 258 -11.16 2.64 18.38
C GLN A 258 -12.35 1.67 18.35
N ASN A 259 -12.14 0.49 18.94
CA ASN A 259 -13.23 -0.42 19.21
C ASN A 259 -14.03 0.12 20.43
N PRO A 260 -15.36 0.20 20.38
CA PRO A 260 -16.17 0.68 21.51
C PRO A 260 -16.05 -0.16 22.77
N SER A 261 -15.71 -1.45 22.62
CA SER A 261 -15.65 -2.43 23.72
C SER A 261 -14.23 -2.66 24.25
N THR A 262 -13.18 -2.14 23.60
CA THR A 262 -11.78 -2.40 23.98
C THR A 262 -10.90 -1.20 23.69
N ASP A 263 -9.80 -1.00 24.42
CA ASP A 263 -8.82 0.06 24.14
C ASP A 263 -8.01 -0.12 22.82
N LYS A 264 -8.28 -1.20 22.08
CA LYS A 264 -7.64 -1.51 20.80
C LYS A 264 -8.26 -0.73 19.63
N TYR A 265 -7.47 -0.55 18.58
CA TYR A 265 -7.96 0.07 17.34
C TYR A 265 -8.49 -1.00 16.41
N GLN A 266 -9.77 -0.90 16.02
CA GLN A 266 -10.36 -1.82 15.05
C GLN A 266 -9.98 -1.48 13.60
N ALA A 267 -9.68 -0.20 13.34
CA ALA A 267 -9.43 0.30 12.00
C ALA A 267 -8.52 1.55 12.00
N PHE A 268 -7.89 1.80 10.86
CA PHE A 268 -7.23 3.05 10.48
C PHE A 268 -7.57 3.37 9.03
N TYR A 269 -7.52 4.64 8.65
CA TYR A 269 -7.68 5.02 7.24
C TYR A 269 -7.00 6.35 6.91
N ALA A 270 -6.90 6.65 5.62
CA ALA A 270 -6.25 7.86 5.11
C ALA A 270 -7.19 9.06 4.93
N ILE A 271 -8.51 8.83 4.94
CA ILE A 271 -9.56 9.85 4.87
C ILE A 271 -10.59 9.58 5.95
N ASP A 272 -11.46 10.55 6.23
CA ASP A 272 -12.54 10.37 7.20
C ASP A 272 -13.48 9.23 6.77
N ILE A 273 -14.00 8.50 7.76
CA ILE A 273 -14.91 7.37 7.56
C ILE A 273 -16.16 7.61 8.39
N GLU A 274 -17.23 8.06 7.72
CA GLU A 274 -18.48 8.49 8.32
C GLU A 274 -19.34 7.33 8.84
N GLN A 275 -19.17 6.11 8.31
CA GLN A 275 -19.86 4.94 8.87
C GLN A 275 -19.50 4.69 10.35
N PHE A 276 -18.39 5.28 10.84
CA PHE A 276 -17.97 5.23 12.24
C PHE A 276 -18.21 6.54 13.01
N ARG A 277 -19.13 7.42 12.57
CA ARG A 277 -19.41 8.71 13.23
C ARG A 277 -19.72 8.63 14.74
N GLY A 278 -20.26 7.52 15.22
CA GLY A 278 -20.57 7.28 16.65
C GLY A 278 -19.44 6.61 17.44
N TYR A 279 -18.29 6.34 16.82
CA TYR A 279 -17.14 5.72 17.45
C TYR A 279 -16.11 6.79 17.84
N ASN A 280 -15.20 6.46 18.74
CA ASN A 280 -14.06 7.34 19.02
C ASN A 280 -13.06 7.30 17.84
N LYS A 281 -13.01 8.41 17.08
CA LYS A 281 -12.09 8.64 15.97
C LYS A 281 -10.91 9.50 16.42
N VAL A 282 -9.71 8.93 16.37
CA VAL A 282 -8.45 9.62 16.72
C VAL A 282 -7.78 10.09 15.44
N TYR A 283 -7.89 11.38 15.13
CA TYR A 283 -7.21 12.00 13.99
C TYR A 283 -5.74 12.26 14.32
N VAL A 284 -4.87 12.01 13.35
CA VAL A 284 -3.43 12.22 13.48
C VAL A 284 -2.90 13.00 12.28
N ASN A 285 -1.73 13.60 12.43
CA ASN A 285 -1.13 14.49 11.44
C ASN A 285 -0.53 13.78 10.22
N SER A 286 -0.39 12.45 10.25
CA SER A 286 0.25 11.69 9.17
C SER A 286 -0.24 10.24 9.12
N ILE A 287 -0.26 9.65 7.92
CA ILE A 287 -0.67 8.24 7.77
C ILE A 287 0.37 7.30 8.37
N SER A 288 1.65 7.65 8.28
CA SER A 288 2.70 6.92 9.00
C SER A 288 2.46 6.90 10.50
N LYS A 289 2.04 8.01 11.12
CA LYS A 289 1.71 8.04 12.55
C LYS A 289 0.52 7.14 12.89
N ALA A 290 -0.50 7.11 12.04
CA ALA A 290 -1.66 6.23 12.22
C ALA A 290 -1.24 4.76 12.19
N LEU A 291 -0.42 4.37 11.20
CA LEU A 291 0.08 3.01 11.05
C LEU A 291 0.98 2.61 12.22
N ASP A 292 1.90 3.49 12.62
CA ASP A 292 2.82 3.26 13.73
C ASP A 292 2.09 3.03 15.06
N ILE A 293 1.06 3.82 15.35
CA ILE A 293 0.19 3.61 16.53
C ILE A 293 -0.58 2.29 16.40
N TYR A 294 -1.20 2.04 15.24
CA TYR A 294 -2.06 0.87 15.03
C TYR A 294 -1.29 -0.44 15.18
N TYR A 295 -0.12 -0.57 14.56
CA TYR A 295 0.66 -1.82 14.59
C TYR A 295 1.43 -2.04 15.89
N ARG A 296 1.54 -1.02 16.76
CA ARG A 296 2.15 -1.16 18.08
C ARG A 296 1.15 -1.52 19.17
N LYS A 297 -0.08 -0.99 19.09
CA LYS A 297 -1.10 -1.20 20.14
C LYS A 297 -1.99 -2.43 19.91
N ASN A 298 -1.94 -3.04 18.74
CA ASN A 298 -2.74 -4.22 18.39
C ASN A 298 -1.93 -5.50 18.39
#